data_AF-A0A7S0ESU7-F1
#
_entry.id   AF-A0A7S0ESU7-F1
#
_cell.length_a   1.000
_cell.length_b   1.000
_cell.length_c   1.000
_cell.angle_alpha   90.00
_cell.angle_beta   90.00
_cell.angle_gamma   90.00
#
_symmetry.space_group_name_H-M   'P 1'
#
loop_
_entity.id
_entity.type
_entity.pdbx_description
1 polymer ?
#
loop_
_entity_poly.entity_id
_entity_poly.type
_entity_poly.pdbx_seq_one_letter_code
_entity_poly.pdbx_strand_id
1 'polypeptide(L)'
;RIVNGTSEGSTGGCIAQYDGSSVQATGTVLEYCTAGQEGGAVYSGGNSTVVLSSSNISVGKSLGSTGGCIALYGQSNLQATGSVLEVCVSVGGGGAVYSSGQSQVVLEGSRIVNGTSEGSTGGCIAQYGQSNLQATGSVLEVCVSVGGGGAVYSSGQSQVVLEG
;
A
#
# COMPACT_ATOMS: atom_id res chain seq x y z
N ARG A 1 6.59 11.64 -13.07
CA ARG A 1 5.13 11.37 -12.98
C ARG A 1 4.83 10.17 -13.87
N ILE A 2 3.99 9.23 -13.41
CA ILE A 2 3.46 8.11 -14.19
C ILE A 2 1.93 8.18 -14.05
N VAL A 3 1.21 8.03 -15.15
CA VAL A 3 -0.26 8.08 -15.15
C VAL A 3 -0.84 6.96 -16.02
N ASN A 4 -2.02 6.46 -15.67
CA ASN A 4 -2.75 5.44 -16.42
C ASN A 4 -1.96 4.14 -16.65
N GLY A 5 -1.03 3.81 -15.76
CA GLY A 5 -0.32 2.52 -15.82
C GLY A 5 -1.30 1.40 -15.52
N THR A 6 -1.43 0.45 -16.44
CA THR A 6 -2.36 -0.69 -16.30
C THR A 6 -1.63 -2.00 -16.53
N SER A 7 -1.83 -2.94 -15.62
CA SER A 7 -1.34 -4.33 -15.72
C SER A 7 -2.55 -5.26 -15.75
N GLU A 8 -2.98 -5.65 -16.96
CA GLU A 8 -4.18 -6.46 -17.15
C GLU A 8 -3.95 -7.90 -16.67
N GLY A 9 -4.58 -8.27 -15.55
CA GLY A 9 -4.52 -9.62 -14.98
C GLY A 9 -3.27 -9.93 -14.14
N SER A 10 -2.39 -8.95 -13.89
CA SER A 10 -1.19 -9.11 -13.08
C SER A 10 -1.06 -7.99 -12.05
N THR A 11 0.15 -7.76 -11.54
CA THR A 11 0.46 -6.87 -10.42
C THR A 11 1.06 -5.54 -10.89
N GLY A 12 1.03 -4.53 -10.02
CA GLY A 12 1.81 -3.30 -10.20
C GLY A 12 1.44 -2.52 -11.46
N GLY A 13 0.29 -1.84 -11.46
CA GLY A 13 -0.20 -1.15 -12.67
C GLY A 13 0.77 -0.12 -13.24
N CYS A 14 1.43 0.64 -12.37
CA CYS A 14 2.47 1.59 -12.76
C CYS A 14 3.88 1.03 -12.57
N ILE A 15 4.12 0.29 -11.48
CA ILE A 15 5.43 -0.26 -11.14
C ILE A 15 5.25 -1.66 -10.53
N ALA A 16 6.00 -2.63 -11.03
CA ALA A 16 6.16 -3.94 -10.40
C ALA A 16 7.65 -4.22 -10.20
N GLN A 17 8.03 -4.63 -8.99
CA GLN A 17 9.42 -4.98 -8.67
C GLN A 17 9.51 -6.30 -7.89
N TYR A 18 10.62 -7.02 -8.12
CA TYR A 18 10.87 -8.37 -7.64
C TYR A 18 12.35 -8.54 -7.25
N ASP A 19 12.66 -9.60 -6.52
CA ASP A 19 14.01 -10.16 -6.36
C ASP A 19 15.08 -9.17 -5.86
N GLY A 20 14.76 -8.46 -4.79
CA GLY A 20 15.67 -7.53 -4.11
C GLY A 20 15.79 -6.18 -4.80
N SER A 21 14.86 -5.85 -5.69
CA SER A 21 14.84 -4.58 -6.41
C SER A 21 14.48 -3.40 -5.50
N SER A 22 14.84 -2.19 -5.92
CA SER A 22 14.48 -0.96 -5.22
C SER A 22 13.95 0.11 -6.16
N VAL A 23 12.87 0.76 -5.74
CA VAL A 23 12.28 1.92 -6.39
C VAL A 23 12.35 3.10 -5.41
N GLN A 24 12.86 4.23 -5.90
CA GLN A 24 12.94 5.48 -5.16
C GLN A 24 12.19 6.56 -5.94
N ALA A 25 11.19 7.16 -5.32
CA ALA A 25 10.35 8.19 -5.92
C ALA A 25 10.32 9.44 -5.03
N THR A 26 10.97 10.50 -5.51
CA THR A 26 11.03 11.80 -4.84
C THR A 26 10.20 12.82 -5.61
N GLY A 27 9.27 13.52 -4.95
CA GLY A 27 8.43 14.53 -5.61
C GLY A 27 7.61 13.99 -6.78
N THR A 28 7.30 12.69 -6.78
CA THR A 28 6.73 11.98 -7.92
C THR A 28 5.24 11.77 -7.73
N VAL A 29 4.49 11.82 -8.83
CA VAL A 29 3.08 11.49 -8.88
C VAL A 29 2.87 10.19 -9.65
N LEU A 30 2.14 9.24 -9.06
CA LEU A 30 1.57 8.06 -9.70
C LEU A 30 0.06 8.18 -9.63
N GLU A 31 -0.63 8.15 -10.76
CA GLU A 31 -2.06 8.44 -10.79
C GLU A 31 -2.81 7.52 -11.74
N TYR A 32 -4.04 7.14 -11.37
CA TYR A 32 -4.91 6.29 -12.19
C TYR A 32 -4.25 4.95 -12.55
N CYS A 33 -3.45 4.40 -11.64
CA CYS A 33 -2.79 3.13 -11.85
C CYS A 33 -3.73 1.97 -11.49
N THR A 34 -3.80 0.95 -12.34
CA THR A 34 -4.68 -0.21 -12.12
C THR A 34 -3.93 -1.53 -12.32
N ALA A 35 -4.03 -2.43 -11.35
CA ALA A 35 -3.54 -3.80 -11.44
C ALA A 35 -4.70 -4.78 -11.43
N GLY A 36 -4.61 -5.83 -12.25
CA GLY A 36 -5.60 -6.91 -12.27
C GLY A 36 -5.62 -7.74 -11.00
N GLN A 37 -4.49 -7.85 -10.28
CA GLN A 37 -4.36 -8.67 -9.08
C GLN A 37 -3.93 -7.87 -7.85
N GLU A 38 -2.65 -7.50 -7.70
CA GLU A 38 -2.15 -6.83 -6.51
C GLU A 38 -1.41 -5.52 -6.81
N GLY A 39 -1.46 -4.57 -5.86
CA GLY A 39 -0.63 -3.37 -5.91
C GLY A 39 -1.03 -2.46 -7.07
N GLY A 40 -2.21 -1.84 -6.99
CA GLY A 40 -2.79 -1.12 -8.12
C GLY A 40 -1.85 -0.11 -8.78
N ALA A 41 -1.07 0.62 -7.98
CA ALA A 41 0.05 1.41 -8.47
C ALA A 41 1.39 0.67 -8.41
N VAL A 42 1.74 0.13 -7.24
CA VAL A 42 3.04 -0.47 -6.98
C VAL A 42 2.88 -1.87 -6.40
N TYR A 43 3.51 -2.85 -7.04
CA TYR A 43 3.75 -4.16 -6.45
C TYR A 43 5.23 -4.30 -6.08
N SER A 44 5.49 -4.83 -4.89
CA SER A 44 6.85 -5.12 -4.40
C SER A 44 6.91 -6.52 -3.80
N GLY A 45 7.67 -7.41 -4.43
CA GLY A 45 7.88 -8.79 -3.98
C GLY A 45 9.34 -9.14 -3.78
N GLY A 46 9.60 -10.18 -2.98
CA GLY A 46 10.91 -10.84 -2.88
C GLY A 46 12.03 -9.93 -2.36
N ASN A 47 11.91 -9.46 -1.12
CA ASN A 47 12.88 -8.62 -0.43
C ASN A 47 13.12 -7.25 -1.10
N SER A 48 12.14 -6.73 -1.81
CA SER A 48 12.25 -5.46 -2.54
C SER A 48 11.83 -4.27 -1.68
N THR A 49 12.26 -3.05 -2.04
CA THR A 49 11.98 -1.83 -1.26
C THR A 49 11.38 -0.71 -2.11
N VAL A 50 10.31 -0.09 -1.62
CA VAL A 50 9.73 1.14 -2.18
C VAL A 50 10.03 2.30 -1.24
N VAL A 51 10.64 3.36 -1.76
CA VAL A 51 10.87 4.61 -1.02
C VAL A 51 10.11 5.75 -1.68
N LEU A 52 9.23 6.39 -0.91
CA LEU A 52 8.47 7.56 -1.32
C LEU A 52 8.88 8.76 -0.46
N SER A 53 9.34 9.83 -1.10
CA SER A 53 9.67 11.09 -0.42
C SER A 53 8.93 12.25 -1.07
N SER A 54 8.01 12.87 -0.33
CA SER A 54 7.14 13.94 -0.83
C SER A 54 6.43 13.57 -2.14
N SER A 55 5.99 12.31 -2.25
CA SER A 55 5.34 11.77 -3.45
C SER A 55 3.85 11.55 -3.22
N ASN A 56 3.07 11.51 -4.31
CA ASN A 56 1.64 11.22 -4.28
C ASN A 56 1.34 9.98 -5.13
N ILE A 57 0.61 9.03 -4.56
CA ILE A 57 -0.06 7.97 -5.29
C ILE A 57 -1.57 8.18 -5.14
N SER A 58 -2.26 8.42 -6.25
CA SER A 58 -3.70 8.70 -6.24
C SER A 58 -4.46 7.82 -7.22
N VAL A 59 -5.69 7.47 -6.84
CA VAL A 59 -6.60 6.67 -7.67
C VAL A 59 -5.97 5.32 -8.09
N GLY A 60 -5.29 4.67 -7.15
CA GLY A 60 -4.74 3.31 -7.33
C GLY A 60 -5.83 2.26 -7.14
N LYS A 61 -5.91 1.28 -8.06
CA LYS A 61 -6.90 0.20 -8.00
C LYS A 61 -6.31 -1.18 -8.17
N SER A 62 -6.63 -2.06 -7.24
CA SER A 62 -6.37 -3.50 -7.29
C SER A 62 -7.69 -4.24 -7.51
N LEU A 63 -7.88 -4.80 -8.71
CA LEU A 63 -9.17 -5.35 -9.14
C LEU A 63 -9.45 -6.78 -8.67
N GLY A 64 -8.40 -7.55 -8.35
CA GLY A 64 -8.53 -8.97 -8.05
C GLY A 64 -8.21 -9.33 -6.61
N SER A 65 -7.32 -8.59 -5.96
CA SER A 65 -6.72 -9.01 -4.70
C SER A 65 -6.38 -7.77 -3.85
N THR A 66 -5.16 -7.61 -3.37
CA THR A 66 -4.82 -6.72 -2.25
C THR A 66 -4.10 -5.45 -2.68
N GLY A 67 -4.02 -4.48 -1.77
CA GLY A 67 -3.14 -3.31 -1.91
C GLY A 67 -3.58 -2.38 -3.03
N GLY A 68 -4.63 -1.59 -2.81
CA GLY A 68 -5.20 -0.75 -3.87
C GLY A 68 -4.20 0.21 -4.49
N CYS A 69 -3.30 0.77 -3.69
CA CYS A 69 -2.15 1.53 -4.18
C CYS A 69 -0.88 0.69 -4.14
N ILE A 70 -0.55 0.07 -3.01
CA ILE A 70 0.72 -0.67 -2.82
C ILE A 70 0.46 -2.05 -2.24
N ALA A 71 1.10 -3.08 -2.78
CA ALA A 71 1.14 -4.42 -2.19
C ALA A 71 2.58 -4.88 -1.97
N LEU A 72 2.87 -5.36 -0.75
CA LEU A 72 4.18 -5.83 -0.30
C LEU A 72 4.12 -7.31 0.08
N TYR A 73 5.01 -8.11 -0.50
CA TYR A 73 5.12 -9.55 -0.21
C TYR A 73 6.58 -9.97 -0.01
N GLY A 74 6.77 -10.96 0.87
CA GLY A 74 8.06 -11.64 1.08
C GLY A 74 9.15 -10.67 1.51
N GLN A 75 9.05 -10.16 2.74
CA GLN A 75 10.00 -9.24 3.38
C GLN A 75 10.24 -7.95 2.58
N SER A 76 9.25 -7.52 1.80
CA SER A 76 9.32 -6.28 1.04
C SER A 76 8.90 -5.09 1.88
N ASN A 77 9.50 -3.93 1.65
CA ASN A 77 9.35 -2.79 2.54
C ASN A 77 8.85 -1.54 1.82
N LEU A 78 8.05 -0.74 2.53
CA LEU A 78 7.66 0.61 2.14
C LEU A 78 8.20 1.59 3.17
N GLN A 79 8.91 2.61 2.71
CA GLN A 79 9.23 3.80 3.48
C GLN A 79 8.61 5.02 2.80
N ALA A 80 7.69 5.69 3.48
CA ALA A 80 7.01 6.87 2.96
C ALA A 80 7.15 8.05 3.92
N THR A 81 7.89 9.07 3.48
CA THR A 81 8.12 10.31 4.24
C THR A 81 7.44 11.48 3.55
N GLY A 82 6.57 12.20 4.28
CA GLY A 82 5.83 13.36 3.77
C GLY A 82 5.01 13.07 2.51
N SER A 83 4.58 11.82 2.33
CA SER A 83 3.93 11.34 1.09
C SER A 83 2.44 11.12 1.31
N VAL A 84 1.67 11.11 0.21
CA VAL A 84 0.22 10.95 0.23
C VAL A 84 -0.17 9.73 -0.60
N LEU A 85 -1.00 8.86 -0.03
CA LEU A 85 -1.73 7.83 -0.75
C LEU A 85 -3.22 8.16 -0.64
N GLU A 86 -3.89 8.39 -1.76
CA GLU A 86 -5.29 8.81 -1.74
C GLU A 86 -6.18 8.09 -2.75
N VAL A 87 -7.44 7.87 -2.36
CA VAL A 87 -8.46 7.26 -3.23
C VAL A 87 -7.98 5.89 -3.74
N CYS A 88 -7.45 5.09 -2.83
CA CYS A 88 -6.95 3.75 -3.14
C CYS A 88 -8.04 2.71 -2.88
N VAL A 89 -8.23 1.77 -3.80
CA VAL A 89 -9.28 0.74 -3.68
C VAL A 89 -8.73 -0.65 -3.97
N SER A 90 -9.01 -1.60 -3.07
CA SER A 90 -8.74 -3.03 -3.29
C SER A 90 -10.01 -3.86 -3.10
N VAL A 91 -10.19 -4.88 -3.94
CA VAL A 91 -11.24 -5.90 -3.73
C VAL A 91 -10.93 -6.77 -2.50
N GLY A 92 -9.66 -7.13 -2.31
CA GLY A 92 -9.14 -7.81 -1.12
C GLY A 92 -8.84 -6.84 0.01
N GLY A 93 -7.80 -7.14 0.80
CA GLY A 93 -7.40 -6.35 1.97
C GLY A 93 -6.41 -5.22 1.64
N GLY A 94 -6.37 -4.21 2.50
CA GLY A 94 -5.41 -3.11 2.41
C GLY A 94 -5.77 -2.14 1.30
N GLY A 95 -6.87 -1.40 1.49
CA GLY A 95 -7.40 -0.54 0.44
C GLY A 95 -6.38 0.44 -0.13
N ALA A 96 -5.44 0.95 0.69
CA ALA A 96 -4.24 1.62 0.19
C ALA A 96 -3.01 0.71 0.17
N VAL A 97 -2.63 0.15 1.33
CA VAL A 97 -1.41 -0.64 1.50
C VAL A 97 -1.76 -2.03 2.04
N TYR A 98 -1.26 -3.05 1.36
CA TYR A 98 -1.23 -4.41 1.89
C TYR A 98 0.21 -4.86 2.14
N SER A 99 0.46 -5.53 3.26
CA SER A 99 1.77 -6.08 3.56
C SER A 99 1.69 -7.49 4.19
N SER A 100 2.48 -8.42 3.67
CA SER A 100 2.55 -9.78 4.20
C SER A 100 3.96 -10.38 4.15
N GLY A 101 4.19 -11.40 4.98
CA GLY A 101 5.42 -12.18 5.00
C GLY A 101 6.60 -11.38 5.52
N GLN A 102 6.51 -10.88 6.75
CA GLN A 102 7.57 -10.13 7.44
C GLN A 102 7.94 -8.79 6.77
N SER A 103 6.99 -8.21 6.03
CA SER A 103 7.15 -6.93 5.35
C SER A 103 7.05 -5.76 6.34
N GLN A 104 7.70 -4.63 6.04
CA GLN A 104 7.67 -3.43 6.88
C GLN A 104 7.01 -2.25 6.15
N VAL A 105 6.14 -1.53 6.85
CA VAL A 105 5.53 -0.28 6.37
C VAL A 105 5.89 0.83 7.36
N VAL A 106 6.65 1.82 6.89
CA VAL A 106 7.06 2.99 7.67
C VAL A 106 6.46 4.25 7.05
N LEU A 107 5.67 4.97 7.83
CA LEU A 107 5.03 6.23 7.47
C LEU A 107 5.53 7.34 8.41
N GLU A 108 6.15 8.37 7.84
CA GLU A 108 6.67 9.52 8.60
C GLU A 108 6.09 10.81 8.05
N GLY A 109 5.25 11.51 8.82
CA GLY A 109 4.58 12.72 8.35
C GLY A 109 3.72 12.51 7.10
N SER A 110 3.27 11.28 6.86
CA SER A 110 2.57 10.87 5.64
C SER A 110 1.06 10.79 5.85
N ARG A 111 0.31 10.77 4.75
CA ARG A 111 -1.15 10.71 4.77
C ARG A 111 -1.67 9.54 3.94
N ILE A 112 -2.60 8.77 4.50
CA ILE A 112 -3.42 7.84 3.73
C ILE A 112 -4.88 8.26 3.89
N VAL A 113 -5.53 8.55 2.77
CA VAL A 113 -6.88 9.15 2.75
C VAL A 113 -7.77 8.39 1.78
N ASN A 114 -9.03 8.16 2.14
CA ASN A 114 -9.99 7.49 1.25
C ASN A 114 -9.49 6.10 0.78
N GLY A 115 -8.90 5.33 1.69
CA GLY A 115 -8.57 3.92 1.43
C GLY A 115 -9.80 3.04 1.61
N THR A 116 -10.12 2.21 0.62
CA THR A 116 -11.27 1.30 0.66
C THR A 116 -10.88 -0.15 0.37
N SER A 117 -11.22 -1.04 1.29
CA SER A 117 -11.23 -2.50 1.07
C SER A 117 -12.67 -2.97 0.86
N GLU A 118 -13.02 -3.37 -0.37
CA GLU A 118 -14.40 -3.67 -0.76
C GLU A 118 -14.87 -5.06 -0.36
N GLY A 119 -13.97 -6.03 -0.23
CA GLY A 119 -14.32 -7.44 0.04
C GLY A 119 -13.61 -8.04 1.24
N SER A 120 -12.77 -7.29 1.96
CA SER A 120 -11.95 -7.83 3.05
C SER A 120 -11.68 -6.80 4.16
N THR A 121 -10.47 -6.80 4.73
CA THR A 121 -10.05 -6.06 5.91
C THR A 121 -9.09 -4.91 5.60
N GLY A 122 -8.95 -3.96 6.54
CA GLY A 122 -7.93 -2.92 6.47
C GLY A 122 -8.23 -1.89 5.38
N GLY A 123 -9.12 -0.94 5.66
CA GLY A 123 -9.55 0.02 4.63
C GLY A 123 -8.40 0.86 4.10
N CYS A 124 -7.50 1.31 4.97
CA CYS A 124 -6.25 1.93 4.52
C CYS A 124 -5.11 0.90 4.49
N ILE A 125 -4.86 0.19 5.59
CA ILE A 125 -3.74 -0.75 5.70
C ILE A 125 -4.24 -2.11 6.19
N ALA A 126 -3.82 -3.19 5.54
CA ALA A 126 -3.97 -4.54 6.06
C ALA A 126 -2.60 -5.25 6.11
N GLN A 127 -2.29 -5.86 7.24
CA GLN A 127 -1.03 -6.57 7.44
C GLN A 127 -1.16 -7.95 8.07
N TYR A 128 -0.32 -8.87 7.58
CA TYR A 128 -0.34 -10.29 7.91
C TYR A 128 1.08 -10.87 8.06
N GLY A 129 1.19 -12.00 8.76
CA GLY A 129 2.40 -12.82 8.75
C GLY A 129 3.63 -12.11 9.26
N GLN A 130 3.60 -11.65 10.51
CA GLN A 130 4.72 -10.99 11.21
C GLN A 130 5.19 -9.69 10.52
N SER A 131 4.29 -9.01 9.80
CA SER A 131 4.60 -7.71 9.19
C SER A 131 4.43 -6.59 10.23
N ASN A 132 5.11 -5.46 10.04
CA ASN A 132 4.97 -4.33 10.97
C ASN A 132 4.59 -3.04 10.26
N LEU A 133 3.76 -2.27 10.94
CA LEU A 133 3.42 -0.89 10.60
C LEU A 133 3.98 0.03 11.69
N GLN A 134 4.78 0.99 11.27
CA GLN A 134 5.17 2.14 12.07
C GLN A 134 4.66 3.41 11.40
N ALA A 135 3.86 4.19 12.10
CA ALA A 135 3.36 5.47 11.62
C ALA A 135 3.63 6.56 12.66
N THR A 136 4.53 7.48 12.34
CA THR A 136 4.95 8.59 13.20
C THR A 136 4.51 9.91 12.56
N GLY A 137 3.77 10.74 13.28
CA GLY A 137 3.21 12.00 12.80
C GLY A 137 2.35 11.86 11.54
N SER A 138 1.81 10.66 11.29
CA SER A 138 1.10 10.31 10.06
C SER A 138 -0.40 10.18 10.30
N VAL A 139 -1.19 10.43 9.26
CA VAL A 139 -2.67 10.43 9.35
C VAL A 139 -3.26 9.36 8.45
N LEU A 140 -4.15 8.56 9.00
CA LEU A 140 -5.02 7.63 8.28
C LEU A 140 -6.46 8.09 8.48
N GLU A 141 -7.13 8.52 7.43
CA GLU A 141 -8.47 9.10 7.52
C GLU A 141 -9.39 8.64 6.40
N VAL A 142 -10.69 8.63 6.69
CA VAL A 142 -11.73 8.21 5.74
C VAL A 142 -11.45 6.82 5.16
N CYS A 143 -11.00 5.91 6.02
CA CYS A 143 -10.67 4.54 5.65
C CYS A 143 -11.90 3.64 5.87
N VAL A 144 -12.27 2.85 4.86
CA VAL A 144 -13.47 1.99 4.88
C VAL A 144 -13.10 0.56 4.54
N SER A 145 -13.62 -0.39 5.32
CA SER A 145 -13.49 -1.82 5.06
C SER A 145 -14.83 -2.49 5.30
N VAL A 146 -15.21 -3.39 4.39
CA VAL A 146 -16.44 -4.20 4.54
C VAL A 146 -16.29 -5.26 5.63
N GLY A 147 -15.09 -5.79 5.82
CA GLY A 147 -14.77 -6.73 6.89
C GLY A 147 -14.42 -6.01 8.20
N GLY A 148 -13.13 -5.97 8.54
CA GLY A 148 -12.63 -5.48 9.82
C GLY A 148 -11.43 -4.56 9.67
N GLY A 149 -11.22 -3.67 10.64
CA GLY A 149 -10.11 -2.71 10.64
C GLY A 149 -10.34 -1.58 9.64
N GLY A 150 -11.29 -0.68 9.93
CA GLY A 150 -11.64 0.45 9.06
C GLY A 150 -10.41 1.19 8.53
N ALA A 151 -9.49 1.58 9.43
CA ALA A 151 -8.18 2.12 9.03
C ALA A 151 -7.11 1.04 8.90
N VAL A 152 -6.81 0.32 9.98
CA VAL A 152 -5.75 -0.68 10.03
C VAL A 152 -6.33 -2.02 10.46
N TYR A 153 -5.99 -3.08 9.75
CA TYR A 153 -6.17 -4.46 10.17
C TYR A 153 -4.81 -5.14 10.34
N SER A 154 -4.59 -5.80 11.47
CA SER A 154 -3.34 -6.49 11.79
C SER A 154 -3.62 -7.88 12.32
N SER A 155 -2.96 -8.90 11.76
CA SER A 155 -3.07 -10.29 12.23
C SER A 155 -1.81 -11.11 11.99
N GLY A 156 -1.77 -12.34 12.51
CA GLY A 156 -0.64 -13.26 12.31
C GLY A 156 0.66 -12.76 12.93
N GLN A 157 0.60 -12.31 14.20
CA GLN A 157 1.73 -11.74 14.96
C GLN A 157 2.29 -10.42 14.40
N SER A 158 1.57 -9.78 13.48
CA SER A 158 1.94 -8.46 12.95
C SER A 158 1.76 -7.35 14.01
N GLN A 159 2.61 -6.32 13.97
CA GLN A 159 2.64 -5.25 14.96
C GLN A 159 2.24 -3.90 14.38
N VAL A 160 1.59 -3.07 15.20
CA VAL A 160 1.22 -1.69 14.85
C VAL A 160 1.79 -0.75 15.90
N VAL A 161 2.57 0.23 15.46
CA VAL A 161 3.09 1.32 16.28
C VAL A 161 2.60 2.63 15.68
N LEU A 162 1.84 3.40 16.46
CA LEU A 162 1.32 4.71 16.07
C LEU A 162 1.86 5.76 17.05
N GLU A 163 2.55 6.76 16.51
CA GLU A 163 3.14 7.87 17.25
C GLU A 163 2.59 9.18 16.67
N GLY A 164 2.07 10.03 17.55
CA GLY A 164 1.49 11.33 17.19
C GLY A 164 2.53 12.42 16.93
#